data_AF-A0A0M4GDV0-F1
#
_entry.id   AF-A0A0M4GDV0-F1
#
_cell.length_a   1.000
_cell.length_b   1.000
_cell.length_c   1.000
_cell.angle_alpha   90.00
_cell.angle_beta   90.00
_cell.angle_gamma   90.00
#
_symmetry.space_group_name_H-M   'P 1'
#
loop_
_entity.id
_entity.type
_entity.pdbx_description
1 polymer ?
#
loop_
_entity_poly.entity_id
_entity_poly.type
_entity_poly.pdbx_seq_one_letter_code
_entity_poly.pdbx_strand_id
1 'polypeptide(L)'
;MKVSVSLDQADLEILDRYVEREGLASRSAGVRTAIRRLHRKDLREAYALAWREWDDSGTASDWESTVADGLDGDDEDNHAAR
;
A
#
# COMPACT_ATOMS: atom_id res chain seq x y z
N MET A 1 -1.28 6.67 26.62
CA MET A 1 -0.45 5.84 27.51
C MET A 1 1.01 6.13 27.23
N LYS A 2 1.84 6.28 28.27
CA LYS A 2 3.30 6.38 28.15
C LYS A 2 3.92 5.07 28.63
N VAL A 3 4.96 4.62 27.93
CA VAL A 3 5.67 3.37 28.23
C VAL A 3 7.16 3.67 28.18
N SER A 4 7.93 3.11 29.12
CA SER A 4 9.39 3.16 29.08
C SER A 4 9.91 1.86 28.48
N VAL A 5 10.85 1.95 27.55
CA VAL A 5 11.44 0.80 26.85
C VAL A 5 12.95 0.97 26.79
N SER A 6 13.67 -0.14 26.91
CA SER A 6 15.10 -0.20 26.68
C SER A 6 15.33 -0.71 25.26
N LEU A 7 16.11 0.03 24.48
CA LEU A 7 16.55 -0.33 23.14
C LEU A 7 18.07 -0.23 23.11
N ASP A 8 18.72 -1.09 22.33
CA ASP A 8 20.13 -0.88 22.03
C ASP A 8 20.29 0.29 21.04
N GLN A 9 21.54 0.69 20.82
CA GLN A 9 21.86 1.81 19.95
C GLN A 9 21.48 1.54 18.49
N ALA A 10 21.62 0.29 18.02
CA ALA A 10 21.34 -0.06 16.63
C ALA A 10 19.83 0.00 16.35
N ASP A 11 19.00 -0.50 17.26
CA ASP A 11 17.54 -0.44 17.17
C ASP A 11 17.04 1.02 17.21
N LEU A 12 17.66 1.86 18.03
CA LEU A 12 17.32 3.28 18.10
C LEU A 12 17.64 4.02 16.78
N GLU A 13 18.79 3.73 16.17
CA GLU A 13 19.19 4.29 14.88
C GLU A 13 18.25 3.87 13.74
N ILE A 14 17.79 2.62 13.75
CA ILE A 14 16.79 2.13 12.80
C ILE A 14 15.47 2.89 12.96
N LEU A 15 15.02 3.08 14.21
CA LEU A 15 13.81 3.83 14.50
C LEU A 15 13.92 5.29 14.04
N ASP A 16 15.06 5.94 14.26
CA ASP A 16 15.28 7.33 13.88
C ASP A 16 15.25 7.52 12.36
N ARG A 17 15.96 6.65 11.64
CA ARG A 17 15.95 6.65 10.17
C ARG A 17 14.55 6.41 9.63
N TYR A 18 13.77 5.54 10.27
CA TYR A 18 12.39 5.29 9.89
C TYR A 18 11.50 6.52 10.10
N VAL A 19 11.65 7.20 11.24
CA VAL A 19 10.91 8.43 11.57
C VAL A 19 11.21 9.53 10.56
N GLU A 20 12.49 9.72 10.21
CA GLU A 20 12.93 10.70 9.23
C GLU A 20 12.39 10.40 7.83
N ARG A 21 12.58 9.16 7.34
CA ARG A 21 12.16 8.75 6.01
C ARG A 21 10.66 8.91 5.77
N GLU A 22 9.85 8.61 6.79
CA GLU A 22 8.39 8.66 6.69
C GLU A 22 7.81 10.02 7.14
N GLY A 23 8.67 11.01 7.45
CA GLY A 23 8.26 12.36 7.85
C GLY A 23 7.45 12.40 9.16
N LEU A 24 7.76 11.52 10.11
CA LEU A 24 6.97 11.38 11.33
C LEU A 24 7.40 12.40 12.40
N ALA A 25 6.43 12.93 13.13
CA ALA A 25 6.65 13.97 14.13
C ALA A 25 7.45 13.53 15.37
N SER A 26 7.63 12.22 15.60
CA SER A 26 8.39 11.70 16.77
C SER A 26 8.71 10.21 16.67
N ARG A 27 9.67 9.76 17.50
CA ARG A 27 9.94 8.34 17.78
C ARG A 27 8.69 7.57 18.23
N SER A 28 7.86 8.16 19.08
CA SER A 28 6.60 7.55 19.52
C SER A 28 5.61 7.37 18.37
N ALA A 29 5.59 8.29 17.39
CA ALA A 29 4.81 8.10 16.17
C ALA A 29 5.38 6.96 15.31
N GLY A 30 6.72 6.84 15.23
CA GLY A 30 7.41 5.72 14.61
C GLY A 30 7.00 4.37 15.20
N VAL A 31 7.14 4.21 16.52
CA VAL A 31 6.76 2.99 17.26
C VAL A 31 5.28 2.67 17.07
N ARG A 32 4.38 3.67 17.17
CA ARG A 32 2.94 3.47 16.95
C ARG A 32 2.65 2.94 15.55
N THR A 33 3.33 3.45 14.54
CA THR A 33 3.16 2.98 13.15
C THR A 33 3.71 1.57 12.98
N ALA A 34 4.87 1.27 13.56
CA ALA A 34 5.46 -0.07 13.53
C ALA A 34 4.52 -1.11 14.17
N ILE A 35 3.94 -0.83 15.34
CA ILE A 35 2.97 -1.71 16.00
C ILE A 35 1.75 -1.99 15.11
N ARG A 36 1.20 -0.97 14.44
CA ARG A 36 0.08 -1.17 13.49
C ARG A 36 0.48 -2.02 12.28
N ARG A 37 1.74 -1.92 11.83
CA ARG A 37 2.27 -2.75 10.75
C ARG A 37 2.50 -4.20 11.21
N LEU A 38 2.93 -4.43 12.45
CA LEU A 38 3.07 -5.77 13.02
C LEU A 38 1.73 -6.51 13.08
N HIS A 39 0.63 -5.81 13.38
CA HIS A 39 -0.72 -6.39 13.34
C HIS A 39 -1.16 -6.82 11.93
N ARG A 40 -0.49 -6.35 10.89
CA ARG A 40 -0.75 -6.68 9.49
C ARG A 40 0.29 -7.64 8.91
N LYS A 41 1.07 -8.36 9.75
CA LYS A 41 2.10 -9.28 9.25
C LYS A 41 1.54 -10.31 8.27
N ASP A 42 0.34 -10.81 8.54
CA ASP A 42 -0.32 -11.80 7.69
C ASP A 42 -0.92 -11.16 6.43
N LEU A 43 -1.00 -9.82 6.37
CA LEU A 43 -1.60 -9.11 5.24
C LEU A 43 -0.77 -9.29 3.96
N ARG A 44 0.56 -9.36 4.07
CA ARG A 44 1.42 -9.63 2.90
C ARG A 44 1.15 -11.02 2.34
N GLU A 45 1.09 -12.03 3.21
CA GLU A 45 0.82 -13.41 2.82
C GLU A 45 -0.61 -13.57 2.30
N ALA A 46 -1.59 -12.89 2.92
CA ALA A 46 -2.97 -12.85 2.47
C ALA A 46 -3.11 -12.19 1.10
N TYR A 47 -2.43 -11.06 0.83
CA TYR A 47 -2.41 -10.45 -0.50
C TYR A 47 -1.76 -11.36 -1.53
N ALA A 48 -0.64 -12.01 -1.18
CA ALA A 48 0.04 -12.94 -2.09
C ALA A 48 -0.84 -14.17 -2.40
N LEU A 49 -1.59 -14.67 -1.42
CA LEU A 49 -2.55 -15.75 -1.62
C LEU A 49 -3.73 -15.29 -2.47
N ALA A 50 -4.34 -14.15 -2.17
CA ALA A 50 -5.46 -13.60 -2.92
C ALA A 50 -5.11 -13.36 -4.39
N TRP A 51 -3.89 -12.87 -4.67
CA TRP A 51 -3.42 -12.71 -6.05
C TRP A 51 -3.30 -14.04 -6.78
N ARG A 52 -2.77 -15.09 -6.13
CA ARG A 52 -2.67 -16.43 -6.72
C ARG A 52 -4.06 -17.04 -6.96
N GLU A 53 -4.96 -16.95 -5.98
CA GLU A 53 -6.33 -17.45 -6.11
C GLU A 53 -7.08 -16.77 -7.26
N TRP A 54 -6.91 -15.45 -7.40
CA TRP A 54 -7.46 -14.69 -8.52
C TRP A 54 -6.92 -15.15 -9.87
N ASP A 55 -5.59 -15.25 -10.00
CA ASP A 55 -4.93 -15.68 -11.23
C ASP A 55 -5.33 -17.11 -11.62
N ASP A 56 -5.32 -18.04 -10.65
CA ASP A 56 -5.68 -19.44 -10.84
C ASP A 56 -7.17 -19.63 -11.18
N SER A 57 -8.05 -18.71 -10.75
CA SER A 57 -9.48 -18.79 -11.02
C SER A 57 -9.86 -18.47 -12.48
N GLY A 58 -8.93 -17.90 -13.26
CA GLY A 58 -9.16 -17.49 -14.65
C GLY A 58 -10.01 -16.21 -14.79
N THR A 59 -10.53 -15.66 -13.69
CA THR A 59 -11.32 -14.42 -13.70
C THR A 59 -10.48 -13.23 -14.14
N ALA A 60 -9.15 -13.29 -14.03
CA ALA A 60 -8.28 -12.24 -14.56
C ALA A 60 -8.59 -11.89 -16.03
N SER A 61 -8.85 -12.90 -16.87
CA SER A 61 -9.20 -12.68 -18.27
C SER A 61 -10.58 -12.03 -18.47
N ASP A 62 -11.54 -12.31 -17.57
CA ASP A 62 -12.88 -11.72 -17.64
C ASP A 62 -12.83 -10.20 -17.36
N TRP A 63 -11.93 -9.81 -16.43
CA TRP A 63 -11.76 -8.43 -16.00
C TRP A 63 -10.77 -7.62 -16.86
N GLU A 64 -9.93 -8.27 -17.67
CA GLU A 64 -8.98 -7.57 -18.56
C GLU A 64 -9.68 -6.64 -19.54
N SER A 65 -10.85 -7.04 -20.05
CA SER A 65 -11.61 -6.26 -21.05
C SER A 65 -12.12 -4.91 -20.55
N THR A 66 -12.27 -4.74 -19.23
CA THR A 66 -12.82 -3.52 -18.63
C THR A 66 -11.74 -2.53 -18.17
N VAL A 67 -10.45 -2.85 -18.38
CA VAL A 67 -9.33 -2.01 -17.91
C VAL A 67 -9.32 -0.62 -18.55
N ALA A 68 -9.86 -0.49 -19.77
CA ALA A 68 -9.90 0.75 -20.54
C ALA A 68 -11.24 1.50 -20.46
N ASP A 69 -12.23 0.95 -19.73
CA ASP A 69 -13.56 1.54 -19.65
C ASP A 69 -13.48 2.97 -19.07
N GLY A 70 -14.02 3.94 -19.82
CA GLY A 70 -14.04 5.35 -19.42
C GLY A 70 -12.73 6.13 -19.64
N LEU A 71 -11.73 5.53 -20.30
CA LEU A 71 -10.49 6.22 -20.70
C LEU A 71 -10.56 6.85 -22.10
N ASP A 72 -11.56 6.51 -22.91
CA ASP A 72 -11.81 7.08 -24.26
C ASP A 72 -12.52 8.44 -24.19
N GLY A 73 -11.93 9.40 -23.47
CA GLY A 73 -12.40 10.77 -23.42
C GLY A 73 -12.21 11.49 -24.76
N ASP A 74 -13.33 11.84 -25.39
CA ASP A 74 -13.54 12.94 -26.35
C ASP A 74 -13.07 12.78 -27.81
N ASP A 75 -13.75 11.90 -28.58
CA ASP A 75 -13.79 11.95 -30.06
C ASP A 75 -15.19 12.34 -30.61
N GLU A 76 -16.04 13.01 -29.82
CA GLU A 76 -17.37 13.50 -30.26
C GLU A 76 -17.37 14.92 -30.87
N ASP A 77 -16.21 15.55 -31.09
CA ASP A 77 -16.11 16.89 -31.71
C ASP A 77 -15.79 16.89 -33.23
N ASN A 78 -15.87 15.75 -33.93
CA ASN A 78 -15.67 15.66 -35.39
C ASN A 78 -16.96 15.42 -36.19
N HIS A 79 -18.06 16.07 -35.81
CA HIS A 79 -19.26 16.15 -36.66
C HIS A 79 -19.86 17.56 -36.78
N ALA A 80 -18.98 18.56 -36.88
CA ALA A 80 -19.33 19.93 -37.24
C ALA A 80 -18.50 20.46 -38.42
N ALA A 81 -18.36 19.66 -39.50
CA ALA A 81 -17.84 20.17 -40.78
C ALA A 81 -18.16 19.24 -41.97
N ARG A 82 -19.45 19.02 -42.29
CA ARG A 82 -19.89 18.62 -43.65
C ARG A 82 -21.29 19.12 -43.95
#